data_AF-A0A933N5T3-F1
#
_entry.id   AF-A0A933N5T3-F1
#
_cell.length_a   1.000
_cell.length_b   1.000
_cell.length_c   1.000
_cell.angle_alpha   90.00
_cell.angle_beta   90.00
_cell.angle_gamma   90.00
#
_symmetry.space_group_name_H-M   'P 1'
#
loop_
_entity.id
_entity.type
_entity.pdbx_description
1 polymer ?
#
loop_
_entity_poly.entity_id
_entity_poly.type
_entity_poly.pdbx_seq_one_letter_code
_entity_poly.pdbx_strand_id
1 'polypeptide(L)'
;MLDPATLALLAKLKVLAKKTGINLDLVKMGGDKGYAELTLKELSNADDPELVLIVIQLMNQFGMIGAPAGTANTEEKIEVGRYIGALR
;
A
#
# COMPACT_ATOMS: atom_id res chain seq x y z
N MET A 1 -0.53 3.37 -21.47
CA MET A 1 0.23 2.13 -21.73
C MET A 1 0.92 1.78 -20.42
N LEU A 2 0.79 0.56 -19.90
CA LEU A 2 1.47 0.16 -18.65
C LEU A 2 2.98 0.17 -18.90
N ASP A 3 3.76 0.71 -17.97
CA ASP A 3 5.21 0.68 -18.10
C ASP A 3 5.74 -0.77 -17.93
N PRO A 4 6.94 -1.07 -18.46
CA PRO A 4 7.51 -2.41 -18.37
C PRO A 4 7.71 -2.93 -16.93
N ALA A 5 7.92 -2.05 -15.95
CA ALA A 5 8.10 -2.45 -14.56
C ALA A 5 6.77 -2.87 -13.92
N THR A 6 5.67 -2.14 -14.16
CA THR A 6 4.35 -2.57 -13.70
C THR A 6 3.90 -3.88 -14.36
N LEU A 7 4.22 -4.09 -15.65
CA LEU A 7 3.97 -5.39 -16.31
C LEU A 7 4.75 -6.53 -15.65
N ALA A 8 6.01 -6.30 -15.27
CA ALA A 8 6.81 -7.30 -14.56
C ALA A 8 6.21 -7.63 -13.17
N LEU A 9 5.73 -6.62 -12.44
CA LEU A 9 5.06 -6.81 -11.15
C LEU A 9 3.77 -7.61 -11.29
N LEU A 10 2.94 -7.29 -12.28
CA LEU A 10 1.71 -8.04 -12.58
C LEU A 10 1.99 -9.50 -12.97
N ALA A 11 3.05 -9.75 -13.74
CA ALA A 11 3.47 -11.10 -14.08
C ALA A 11 3.90 -11.89 -12.83
N LYS A 12 4.70 -11.28 -11.94
CA LYS A 12 5.09 -11.90 -10.66
C LYS A 12 3.88 -12.16 -9.76
N LEU A 13 2.98 -11.18 -9.64
CA LEU A 13 1.72 -11.31 -8.90
C LEU A 13 0.93 -12.54 -9.39
N LYS A 14 0.77 -12.70 -10.71
CA LYS A 14 0.06 -13.86 -11.28
C LYS A 14 0.72 -15.19 -10.92
N VAL A 15 2.05 -15.27 -10.99
CA VAL A 15 2.78 -16.50 -10.68
C VAL A 15 2.66 -16.85 -9.21
N LEU A 16 2.83 -15.87 -8.31
CA LEU A 16 2.74 -16.09 -6.87
C LEU A 16 1.30 -16.37 -6.41
N ALA A 17 0.32 -15.65 -6.93
CA ALA A 17 -1.10 -15.94 -6.65
C ALA A 17 -1.50 -17.34 -7.10
N LYS A 18 -0.95 -17.84 -8.22
CA LYS A 18 -1.20 -19.22 -8.66
C LYS A 18 -0.67 -20.24 -7.65
N LYS A 19 0.43 -19.95 -6.94
CA LYS A 19 0.96 -20.82 -5.87
C LYS A 19 0.05 -20.84 -4.64
N THR A 20 -0.68 -19.75 -4.39
CA THR A 20 -1.68 -19.67 -3.31
C THR A 20 -3.07 -20.18 -3.73
N GLY A 21 -3.21 -20.71 -4.95
CA GLY A 21 -4.45 -21.26 -5.49
C GLY A 21 -5.38 -20.23 -6.14
N ILE A 22 -4.97 -18.97 -6.24
CA ILE A 22 -5.76 -17.88 -6.83
C ILE A 22 -5.36 -17.70 -8.30
N ASN A 23 -6.34 -17.78 -9.20
CA ASN A 23 -6.11 -17.55 -10.62
C ASN A 23 -6.45 -16.10 -11.00
N LEU A 24 -5.42 -15.33 -11.30
CA LEU A 24 -5.52 -13.91 -11.66
C LEU A 24 -5.73 -13.69 -13.16
N ASP A 25 -6.75 -12.89 -13.49
CA ASP A 25 -6.97 -12.37 -14.84
C ASP A 25 -6.34 -10.98 -15.00
N LEU A 26 -5.18 -10.94 -15.68
CA LEU A 26 -4.43 -9.71 -15.92
C LEU A 26 -5.15 -8.73 -16.86
N VAL A 27 -5.99 -9.24 -17.78
CA VAL A 27 -6.74 -8.39 -18.71
C VAL A 27 -7.82 -7.64 -17.94
N LYS A 28 -8.52 -8.35 -17.04
CA LYS A 28 -9.50 -7.73 -16.15
C LYS A 28 -8.85 -6.77 -15.15
N MET A 29 -7.68 -7.10 -14.60
CA MET A 29 -6.95 -6.16 -13.73
C MET A 29 -6.63 -4.84 -14.42
N GLY A 30 -6.35 -4.85 -15.73
CA GLY A 30 -6.07 -3.63 -16.48
C GLY A 30 -7.31 -2.80 -16.86
N GLY A 31 -8.48 -3.44 -16.95
CA GLY A 31 -9.72 -2.82 -17.45
C GLY A 31 -10.77 -2.52 -16.37
N ASP A 32 -10.75 -3.24 -15.25
CA ASP A 32 -11.74 -3.16 -14.19
C ASP A 32 -11.07 -2.83 -12.85
N LYS A 33 -11.27 -1.58 -12.41
CA LYS A 33 -10.72 -1.08 -11.14
C LYS A 33 -11.29 -1.80 -9.92
N GLY A 34 -12.57 -2.20 -9.96
CA GLY A 34 -13.22 -2.90 -8.86
C GLY A 34 -12.67 -4.32 -8.70
N TYR A 35 -12.47 -5.02 -9.83
CA TYR A 35 -11.81 -6.32 -9.83
C TYR A 35 -10.37 -6.21 -9.30
N ALA A 36 -9.59 -5.24 -9.78
CA ALA A 36 -8.22 -5.04 -9.31
C ALA A 36 -8.16 -4.76 -7.81
N GLU A 37 -9.03 -3.90 -7.28
CA GLU A 37 -9.04 -3.54 -5.86
C GLU A 37 -9.43 -4.73 -4.97
N LEU A 38 -10.48 -5.48 -5.34
CA LEU A 38 -10.91 -6.65 -4.58
C LEU A 38 -9.83 -7.73 -4.56
N THR A 39 -9.26 -8.05 -5.73
CA THR A 39 -8.24 -9.10 -5.81
C THR A 39 -6.94 -8.70 -5.11
N LEU A 40 -6.52 -7.43 -5.18
CA LEU A 40 -5.35 -6.96 -4.43
C LEU A 40 -5.60 -6.99 -2.92
N LYS A 41 -6.80 -6.62 -2.44
CA LYS A 41 -7.18 -6.73 -1.01
C LYS A 41 -7.22 -8.17 -0.50
N GLU A 42 -7.66 -9.11 -1.33
CA GLU A 42 -7.63 -10.53 -0.97
C GLU A 42 -6.18 -11.03 -0.85
N LEU A 43 -5.33 -10.67 -1.83
CA LEU A 43 -3.93 -11.09 -1.86
C LEU A 43 -3.06 -10.39 -0.82
N SER A 44 -3.47 -9.25 -0.27
CA SER A 44 -2.74 -8.57 0.81
C SER A 44 -2.76 -9.34 2.13
N ASN A 45 -3.68 -10.30 2.28
CA ASN A 45 -3.79 -11.17 3.47
C ASN A 45 -3.14 -12.54 3.26
N ALA A 46 -2.37 -12.73 2.18
CA ALA A 46 -1.69 -13.99 1.92
C ALA A 46 -0.51 -14.21 2.88
N ASP A 47 -0.21 -15.48 3.17
CA ASP A 47 0.92 -15.87 4.04
C ASP A 47 2.30 -15.65 3.39
N ASP A 48 2.35 -15.46 2.07
CA ASP A 48 3.58 -15.24 1.32
C ASP A 48 4.02 -13.75 1.40
N PRO A 49 5.12 -13.43 2.10
CA PRO A 49 5.57 -12.04 2.25
C PRO A 49 5.96 -11.37 0.94
N GLU A 50 6.46 -12.13 -0.04
CA GLU A 50 6.85 -11.58 -1.35
C GLU A 50 5.61 -11.17 -2.15
N LEU A 51 4.56 -12.00 -2.09
CA LEU A 51 3.27 -11.71 -2.69
C LEU A 51 2.64 -10.45 -2.09
N VAL A 52 2.63 -10.34 -0.76
CA VAL A 52 2.09 -9.16 -0.05
C VAL A 52 2.84 -7.88 -0.43
N LEU A 53 4.17 -7.94 -0.53
CA LEU A 53 4.96 -6.77 -0.94
C LEU A 53 4.62 -6.31 -2.36
N ILE A 54 4.47 -7.24 -3.31
CA ILE A 54 4.10 -6.92 -4.70
C ILE A 54 2.70 -6.30 -4.75
N VAL A 55 1.76 -6.83 -3.97
CA VAL A 55 0.40 -6.28 -3.84
C VAL A 55 0.45 -4.84 -3.36
N ILE A 56 1.19 -4.55 -2.28
CA ILE A 56 1.33 -3.20 -1.73
C ILE A 56 1.93 -2.25 -2.77
N GLN A 57 2.95 -2.68 -3.51
CA GLN A 57 3.56 -1.88 -4.57
C GLN A 57 2.56 -1.54 -5.68
N LEU A 58 1.76 -2.52 -6.12
CA LEU A 58 0.72 -2.31 -7.14
C LEU A 58 -0.40 -1.42 -6.63
N MET A 59 -0.86 -1.60 -5.39
CA MET A 59 -1.87 -0.73 -4.77
C MET A 59 -1.38 0.71 -4.65
N ASN A 60 -0.10 0.92 -4.34
CA ASN A 60 0.51 2.26 -4.31
C ASN A 60 0.57 2.87 -5.72
N GLN A 61 1.00 2.10 -6.73
CA GLN A 61 1.03 2.56 -8.13
C GLN A 61 -0.36 2.90 -8.67
N PHE A 62 -1.40 2.18 -8.25
CA PHE A 62 -2.78 2.45 -8.63
C PHE A 62 -3.46 3.52 -7.76
N GLY A 63 -2.76 4.08 -6.75
CA GLY A 63 -3.31 5.10 -5.84
C GLY A 63 -4.41 4.57 -4.91
N MET A 64 -4.44 3.26 -4.67
CA MET A 64 -5.42 2.58 -3.81
C MET A 64 -5.03 2.61 -2.33
N ILE A 65 -3.75 2.82 -2.02
CA ILE A 65 -3.28 3.10 -0.67
C ILE A 65 -3.48 4.60 -0.46
N GLY A 66 -4.41 4.95 0.43
CA GLY A 66 -4.51 6.34 0.90
C GLY A 66 -3.15 6.79 1.40
N ALA A 67 -2.75 8.03 1.10
CA ALA A 67 -1.51 8.59 1.60
C ALA A 67 -1.40 8.27 3.11
N PRO A 68 -0.22 7.87 3.62
CA PRO A 68 -0.07 7.63 5.04
C PRO A 68 -0.64 8.84 5.75
N ALA A 69 -1.61 8.62 6.65
CA ALA A 69 -2.17 9.68 7.45
C ALA A 69 -1.01 10.27 8.25
N GLY A 70 -0.40 11.32 7.73
CA GLY A 70 0.65 12.08 8.37
C GLY A 70 0.04 12.89 9.50
N THR A 71 -0.49 12.22 10.51
CA THR A 71 -0.94 12.77 11.78
C THR A 71 -0.96 11.63 12.80
N ALA A 72 0.19 11.02 13.10
CA ALA A 72 0.45 10.82 14.52
C ALA A 72 0.52 12.26 15.05
N ASN A 73 -0.52 12.71 15.75
CA ASN A 73 -0.50 13.97 16.46
C ASN A 73 0.84 14.03 17.18
N THR A 74 1.75 14.88 16.72
CA THR A 74 2.70 15.48 17.62
C THR A 74 1.81 16.15 18.64
N GLU A 75 1.64 15.50 19.80
CA GLU A 75 1.17 16.18 20.98
C GLU A 75 2.06 17.42 21.07
N GLU A 76 1.48 18.58 20.74
CA GLU A 76 2.05 19.86 21.13
C GLU A 76 2.13 19.77 22.65
N LYS A 77 3.29 19.34 23.13
CA LYS A 77 3.69 19.52 24.50
C LYS A 77 3.72 21.03 24.68
N ILE A 78 2.61 21.58 25.14
CA ILE A 78 2.51 22.96 25.60
C ILE A 78 3.68 23.11 26.57
N GLU A 79 4.72 23.83 26.15
CA GLU A 79 5.85 24.14 27.01
C GLU A 79 5.30 24.98 28.15
N VAL A 80 5.07 24.30 29.27
CA VAL A 80 4.73 24.89 30.55
C VAL A 80 5.76 25.97 30.87
N GLY A 81 5.29 27.21 30.88
CA GLY A 81 5.85 28.35 31.62
C GLY A 81 7.37 28.38 31.75
N ARG A 82 8.03 29.07 30.82
CA ARG A 82 9.39 29.58 31.02
C ARG A 82 9.40 30.44 32.29
N TYR A 83 9.97 29.93 33.38
CA TYR A 83 10.16 30.67 34.62
C TYR A 83 11.23 31.75 34.37
N ILE A 84 10.79 32.98 34.06
CA ILE A 84 11.69 34.13 34.03
C ILE A 84 11.83 34.59 35.48
N GLY A 85 12.89 34.13 36.14
CA GLY A 85 13.28 34.63 37.45
C GLY A 85 13.47 36.14 37.37
N ALA A 86 12.58 36.89 38.02
CA ALA A 86 12.77 38.32 38.24
C ALA A 86 13.95 38.48 39.22
N LEU A 87 15.11 38.83 38.69
CA LEU A 87 16.21 39.41 39.45
C LEU A 87 15.84 40.85 39.79
N ARG A 88 15.34 41.06 41.02
CA ARG A 88 15.44 42.33 41.75
C ARG A 88 15.58 42.04 43.24
#